data_AF-A0A965D6X8-F1
#
_entry.id   AF-A0A965D6X8-F1
#
_cell.length_a   1.000
_cell.length_b   1.000
_cell.length_c   1.000
_cell.angle_alpha   90.00
_cell.angle_beta   90.00
_cell.angle_gamma   90.00
#
_symmetry.space_group_name_H-M   'P 1'
#
loop_
_entity.id
_entity.type
_entity.pdbx_description
1 polymer ?
#
loop_
_entity_poly.entity_id
_entity_poly.type
_entity_poly.pdbx_seq_one_letter_code
_entity_poly.pdbx_strand_id
1 'polypeptide(L)'
;MPSPYPSPEDSNDSANPYIHHLSAPSRRQVLLGGLGVMGAQGLAALGLSACATPGQGPRPALGFASVAVNTLDQVTVPEGYEAQVLVPWGEPVGLSGEDPAFKWDASNTAAEQAAQLGMHHDGIQYLPLPALGTGLLVINHEYTDDGLLHRDGMTTWTAEKVRKSQAAHGLSIVEVTQEGGRWRSVRPSPFARRITANTPMRFSGPAAGHPLLRTAADPQGMSPMGTFNNCGNGLTPWGTVLTTEENFIGYFNGPAQPDAHGKRWGLRSGGAGYRWH
;
A
#
# COMPACT_ATOMS: atom_id res chain seq x y z
N MET A 1 4.83 41.45 6.28
CA MET A 1 4.48 41.27 4.86
C MET A 1 3.58 40.05 4.76
N PRO A 2 2.45 40.11 4.04
CA PRO A 2 1.63 38.93 3.78
C PRO A 2 2.42 37.94 2.94
N SER A 3 2.27 36.65 3.23
CA SER A 3 2.89 35.55 2.47
C SER A 3 2.50 35.66 0.99
N PRO A 4 3.46 35.57 0.04
CA PRO A 4 3.18 35.59 -1.39
C PRO A 4 2.54 34.30 -1.92
N TYR A 5 2.34 33.31 -1.05
CA TYR A 5 1.67 32.07 -1.39
C TYR A 5 0.17 32.19 -1.13
N PRO A 6 -0.70 31.93 -2.13
CA PRO A 6 -2.11 31.75 -1.86
C PRO A 6 -2.26 30.66 -0.79
N SER A 7 -3.26 30.82 0.10
CA SER A 7 -3.67 29.76 1.02
C SER A 7 -3.74 28.46 0.22
N PRO A 8 -3.12 27.35 0.67
CA PRO A 8 -3.24 26.08 -0.02
C PRO A 8 -4.73 25.86 -0.29
N GLU A 9 -5.06 25.73 -1.57
CA GLU A 9 -6.40 25.44 -2.04
C GLU A 9 -6.80 24.14 -1.36
N ASP A 10 -7.69 24.26 -0.38
CA ASP A 10 -8.08 23.17 0.49
C ASP A 10 -8.80 22.15 -0.40
N SER A 11 -8.08 21.11 -0.82
CA SER A 11 -8.53 20.19 -1.88
C SER A 11 -9.59 19.19 -1.39
N ASN A 12 -10.18 19.45 -0.22
CA ASN A 12 -11.16 18.64 0.44
C ASN A 12 -12.40 19.49 0.77
N ASP A 13 -13.31 19.59 -0.19
CA ASP A 13 -14.58 20.32 -0.04
C ASP A 13 -15.59 19.58 0.87
N SER A 14 -15.21 18.46 1.50
CA SER A 14 -16.13 17.72 2.34
C SER A 14 -16.45 18.49 3.62
N ALA A 15 -17.71 18.39 4.06
CA ALA A 15 -18.13 18.90 5.37
C ALA A 15 -17.56 18.07 6.55
N ASN A 16 -16.69 17.08 6.28
CA ASN A 16 -16.13 16.24 7.31
C ASN A 16 -15.09 17.04 8.13
N PRO A 17 -15.14 16.95 9.46
CA PRO A 17 -14.15 17.60 10.30
C PRO A 17 -12.76 17.00 10.05
N TYR A 18 -11.76 17.86 9.81
CA TYR A 18 -10.36 17.46 9.72
C TYR A 18 -9.87 16.79 11.01
N ILE A 19 -8.88 15.91 10.91
CA ILE A 19 -8.32 15.22 12.08
C ILE A 19 -7.79 16.18 13.15
N HIS A 20 -7.34 17.38 12.74
CA HIS A 20 -6.93 18.45 13.65
C HIS A 20 -8.10 19.14 14.39
N HIS A 21 -9.32 19.06 13.85
CA HIS A 21 -10.54 19.51 14.51
C HIS A 21 -11.09 18.44 15.47
N LEU A 22 -10.84 17.17 15.18
CA LEU A 22 -11.27 16.03 16.00
C LEU A 22 -10.28 15.71 17.14
N SER A 23 -9.00 15.99 16.94
CA SER A 23 -7.94 15.71 17.91
C SER A 23 -7.57 16.99 18.67
N ALA A 24 -7.90 17.05 19.97
CA ALA A 24 -7.44 18.14 20.83
C ALA A 24 -5.89 18.21 20.82
N PRO A 25 -5.28 19.35 20.41
CA PRO A 25 -3.82 19.47 20.28
C PRO A 25 -3.04 19.28 21.59
N SER A 26 -3.71 19.36 22.74
CA SER A 26 -3.10 19.19 24.06
C SER A 26 -2.36 17.86 24.22
N ARG A 27 -2.80 16.79 23.54
CA ARG A 27 -2.09 15.50 23.54
C ARG A 27 -0.79 15.52 22.72
N ARG A 28 -0.68 16.36 21.68
CA ARG A 28 0.52 16.51 20.84
C ARG A 28 1.58 17.44 21.44
N GLN A 29 1.19 18.36 22.32
CA GLN A 29 2.15 19.26 22.99
C GLN A 29 3.05 18.54 24.00
N VAL A 30 2.68 17.35 24.49
CA VAL A 30 3.53 16.55 25.38
C VAL A 30 4.82 16.06 24.69
N LEU A 31 4.78 15.84 23.37
CA LEU A 31 5.97 15.43 22.59
C LEU A 31 6.87 16.60 22.17
N LEU A 32 6.32 17.81 22.04
CA LEU A 32 7.13 19.03 21.82
C LEU A 32 7.78 19.55 23.12
N GLY A 33 7.27 19.15 24.29
CA GLY A 33 7.87 19.47 25.60
C GLY A 33 9.08 18.61 26.00
N GLY A 34 9.40 17.55 25.24
CA GLY A 34 10.39 16.54 25.64
C GLY A 34 11.87 16.84 25.33
N LEU A 35 12.17 17.93 24.61
CA LEU A 35 13.55 18.28 24.21
C LEU A 35 14.14 19.50 24.93
N GLY A 36 13.51 19.97 26.02
CA GLY A 36 13.81 21.28 26.62
C GLY A 36 14.18 21.35 28.09
N VAL A 37 14.40 20.24 28.82
CA VAL A 37 14.87 20.31 30.22
C VAL A 37 15.90 19.20 30.52
N MET A 38 17.12 19.41 30.05
CA MET A 38 18.32 18.79 30.65
C MET A 38 19.04 19.89 31.42
N GLY A 39 18.69 20.04 32.70
CA GLY A 39 19.30 21.04 33.58
C GLY A 39 18.83 20.95 35.03
N ALA A 40 19.63 20.27 35.85
CA ALA A 40 19.73 20.33 37.31
C ALA A 40 18.61 19.69 38.17
N GLN A 41 18.90 18.45 38.58
CA GLN A 41 18.84 17.91 39.95
C GLN A 41 17.89 18.62 40.95
N GLY A 42 16.82 17.93 41.35
CA GLY A 42 16.06 18.26 42.54
C GLY A 42 14.71 17.54 42.64
N LEU A 43 14.59 16.70 43.66
CA LEU A 43 13.37 16.12 44.24
C LEU A 43 12.78 14.87 43.57
N ALA A 44 13.25 13.74 44.11
CA ALA A 44 12.38 12.62 44.44
C ALA A 44 11.12 13.09 45.21
N ALA A 45 10.03 12.34 45.01
CA ALA A 45 8.80 12.34 45.79
C ALA A 45 7.84 13.53 45.60
N LEU A 46 7.07 13.52 44.51
CA LEU A 46 5.64 13.85 44.56
C LEU A 46 4.92 13.03 43.48
N GLY A 47 3.99 12.17 43.91
CA GLY A 47 3.16 11.38 43.02
C GLY A 47 2.39 12.28 42.06
N LEU A 48 2.55 12.06 40.76
CA LEU A 48 1.66 12.59 39.76
C LEU A 48 0.48 11.61 39.59
N SER A 49 -0.37 11.55 40.62
CA SER A 49 -1.79 11.34 40.39
C SER A 49 -2.26 12.54 39.57
N ALA A 50 -2.17 12.43 38.25
CA ALA A 50 -2.91 13.30 37.36
C ALA A 50 -4.39 12.93 37.53
N CYS A 51 -5.02 13.48 38.57
CA CYS A 51 -6.46 13.60 38.67
C CYS A 51 -6.90 14.40 37.44
N ALA A 52 -7.32 13.71 36.40
CA ALA A 52 -8.12 14.30 35.35
C ALA A 52 -9.41 14.77 36.02
N THR A 53 -9.48 16.05 36.41
CA THR A 53 -10.76 16.73 36.63
C THR A 53 -11.61 16.49 35.38
N PRO A 54 -12.79 15.88 35.47
CA PRO A 54 -13.70 15.77 34.34
C PRO A 54 -14.22 17.18 34.09
N GLY A 55 -13.48 17.94 33.28
CA GLY A 55 -14.03 19.15 32.69
C GLY A 55 -15.28 18.75 31.90
N GLN A 56 -16.38 19.46 32.10
CA GLN A 56 -17.50 19.51 31.17
C GLN A 56 -17.02 20.19 29.87
N GLY A 57 -16.09 19.53 29.18
CA GLY A 57 -15.69 19.87 27.83
C GLY A 57 -16.71 19.33 26.84
N PRO A 58 -16.67 19.81 25.58
CA PRO A 58 -17.48 19.26 24.50
C PRO A 58 -17.36 17.73 24.46
N ARG A 59 -18.43 17.03 24.06
CA ARG A 59 -18.40 15.57 23.85
C ARG A 59 -17.13 15.17 23.09
N PRO A 60 -16.51 14.01 23.43
CA PRO A 60 -15.36 13.53 22.67
C PRO A 60 -15.73 13.51 21.19
N ALA A 61 -14.94 14.18 20.35
CA ALA A 61 -15.17 14.21 18.91
C ALA A 61 -15.03 12.81 18.26
N LEU A 62 -14.44 11.87 19.00
CA LEU A 62 -14.28 10.46 18.63
C LEU A 62 -15.16 9.59 19.53
N GLY A 63 -16.07 8.82 18.94
CA GLY A 63 -17.10 8.05 19.64
C GLY A 63 -16.66 6.69 20.21
N PHE A 64 -15.37 6.41 20.31
CA PHE A 64 -14.83 5.13 20.78
C PHE A 64 -13.73 5.32 21.83
N ALA A 65 -13.59 4.34 22.72
CA ALA A 65 -12.50 4.30 23.69
C ALA A 65 -11.18 3.92 23.01
N SER A 66 -10.07 4.58 23.40
CA SER A 66 -8.74 4.24 22.89
C SER A 66 -8.39 2.79 23.23
N VAL A 67 -7.82 2.07 22.25
CA VAL A 67 -7.27 0.72 22.45
C VAL A 67 -5.89 0.82 23.12
N ALA A 68 -5.58 -0.11 24.03
CA ALA A 68 -4.27 -0.19 24.67
C ALA A 68 -3.23 -0.81 23.72
N VAL A 69 -2.01 -0.27 23.74
CA VAL A 69 -0.86 -0.87 23.03
C VAL A 69 -0.62 -2.28 23.59
N ASN A 70 -0.42 -3.24 22.70
CA ASN A 70 -0.08 -4.62 23.04
C ASN A 70 0.81 -5.23 21.96
N THR A 71 1.34 -6.43 22.22
CA THR A 71 2.24 -7.17 21.31
C THR A 71 1.63 -8.51 20.87
N LEU A 72 0.30 -8.62 20.90
CA LEU A 72 -0.39 -9.83 20.48
C LEU A 72 -0.36 -9.93 18.95
N ASP A 73 -0.25 -11.15 18.42
CA ASP A 73 -0.36 -11.41 16.98
C ASP A 73 -1.83 -11.45 16.53
N GLN A 74 -2.53 -10.34 16.73
CA GLN A 74 -3.94 -10.17 16.37
C GLN A 74 -4.30 -8.69 16.21
N VAL A 75 -5.36 -8.41 15.44
CA VAL A 75 -5.94 -7.06 15.38
C VAL A 75 -6.82 -6.84 16.60
N THR A 76 -6.51 -5.82 17.41
CA THR A 76 -7.33 -5.39 18.55
C THR A 76 -8.09 -4.11 18.20
N VAL A 77 -9.42 -4.15 18.29
CA VAL A 77 -10.32 -3.02 17.98
C VAL A 77 -11.05 -2.52 19.23
N PRO A 78 -11.63 -1.30 19.22
CA PRO A 78 -12.42 -0.80 20.35
C PRO A 78 -13.65 -1.68 20.64
N GLU A 79 -14.19 -1.57 21.86
CA GLU A 79 -15.45 -2.23 22.22
C GLU A 79 -16.58 -1.84 21.25
N GLY A 80 -17.36 -2.83 20.81
CA GLY A 80 -18.44 -2.64 19.83
C GLY A 80 -17.99 -2.64 18.36
N TYR A 81 -16.70 -2.78 18.08
CA TYR A 81 -16.16 -2.93 16.71
C TYR A 81 -15.75 -4.38 16.42
N GLU A 82 -15.70 -4.71 15.13
CA GLU A 82 -15.17 -5.99 14.63
C GLU A 82 -14.11 -5.76 13.54
N ALA A 83 -13.21 -6.73 13.40
CA ALA A 83 -12.27 -6.81 12.29
C ALA A 83 -12.57 -8.05 11.46
N GLN A 84 -12.61 -7.90 10.13
CA GLN A 84 -12.85 -8.98 9.20
C GLN A 84 -11.73 -9.05 8.16
N VAL A 85 -11.22 -10.25 7.90
CA VAL A 85 -10.41 -10.54 6.71
C VAL A 85 -11.32 -10.59 5.49
N LEU A 86 -11.00 -9.80 4.46
CA LEU A 86 -11.81 -9.69 3.25
C LEU A 86 -11.17 -10.40 2.05
N VAL A 87 -9.95 -10.00 1.67
CA VAL A 87 -9.23 -10.49 0.48
C VAL A 87 -7.75 -10.70 0.82
N PRO A 88 -7.37 -11.82 1.48
CA PRO A 88 -5.98 -12.10 1.82
C PRO A 88 -5.14 -12.45 0.58
N TRP A 89 -3.81 -12.36 0.69
CA TRP A 89 -2.88 -12.83 -0.35
C TRP A 89 -3.23 -14.25 -0.80
N GLY A 90 -3.15 -14.48 -2.12
CA GLY A 90 -3.29 -15.82 -2.68
C GLY A 90 -4.72 -16.28 -2.93
N GLU A 91 -5.73 -15.57 -2.43
CA GLU A 91 -7.12 -15.81 -2.85
C GLU A 91 -7.29 -15.42 -4.34
N PRO A 92 -8.14 -16.12 -5.10
CA PRO A 92 -8.48 -15.72 -6.47
C PRO A 92 -9.11 -14.33 -6.53
N VAL A 93 -8.73 -13.52 -7.54
CA VAL A 93 -9.32 -12.18 -7.72
C VAL A 93 -10.72 -12.21 -8.34
N GLY A 94 -11.16 -13.38 -8.83
CA GLY A 94 -12.46 -13.56 -9.48
C GLY A 94 -12.45 -13.49 -11.00
N LEU A 95 -11.30 -13.74 -11.65
CA LEU A 95 -11.23 -13.87 -13.11
C LEU A 95 -12.13 -15.02 -13.60
N SER A 96 -12.87 -14.79 -14.68
CA SER A 96 -13.80 -15.79 -15.21
C SER A 96 -13.07 -17.05 -15.68
N GLY A 97 -13.33 -18.18 -15.00
CA GLY A 97 -12.71 -19.47 -15.31
C GLY A 97 -11.35 -19.70 -14.66
N GLU A 98 -10.84 -18.74 -13.89
CA GLU A 98 -9.56 -18.84 -13.17
C GLU A 98 -9.78 -18.62 -11.66
N ASP A 99 -9.92 -19.74 -10.94
CA ASP A 99 -10.16 -19.75 -9.48
C ASP A 99 -9.12 -20.62 -8.74
N PRO A 100 -7.81 -20.37 -8.91
CA PRO A 100 -6.78 -21.22 -8.30
C PRO A 100 -6.77 -21.04 -6.77
N ALA A 101 -7.09 -22.12 -6.05
CA ALA A 101 -6.98 -22.14 -4.59
C ALA A 101 -5.56 -21.79 -4.12
N PHE A 102 -5.48 -21.06 -3.00
CA PHE A 102 -4.21 -20.83 -2.33
C PHE A 102 -3.63 -22.15 -1.83
N LYS A 103 -2.34 -22.39 -2.09
CA LYS A 103 -1.63 -23.60 -1.69
C LYS A 103 -0.60 -23.23 -0.62
N TRP A 104 -0.88 -23.64 0.62
CA TRP A 104 -0.04 -23.38 1.79
C TRP A 104 1.38 -23.96 1.71
N ASP A 105 1.62 -24.90 0.80
CA ASP A 105 2.95 -25.46 0.50
C ASP A 105 3.73 -24.61 -0.52
N ALA A 106 3.27 -23.39 -0.82
CA ALA A 106 3.86 -22.46 -1.78
C ALA A 106 3.95 -22.99 -3.22
N SER A 107 3.14 -23.99 -3.56
CA SER A 107 3.21 -24.67 -4.86
C SER A 107 2.42 -24.01 -5.98
N ASN A 108 1.74 -22.90 -5.71
CA ASN A 108 1.08 -22.16 -6.78
C ASN A 108 2.09 -21.79 -7.87
N THR A 109 1.71 -21.91 -9.13
CA THR A 109 2.56 -21.50 -10.25
C THR A 109 2.51 -19.98 -10.44
N ALA A 110 3.41 -19.42 -11.25
CA ALA A 110 3.35 -18.02 -11.67
C ALA A 110 2.03 -17.68 -12.38
N ALA A 111 1.49 -18.61 -13.17
CA ALA A 111 0.20 -18.43 -13.84
C ALA A 111 -0.96 -18.38 -12.84
N GLU A 112 -0.96 -19.28 -11.85
CA GLU A 112 -1.95 -19.25 -10.77
C GLU A 112 -1.82 -17.96 -9.94
N GLN A 113 -0.60 -17.56 -9.59
CA GLN A 113 -0.36 -16.32 -8.86
C GLN A 113 -0.81 -15.08 -9.64
N ALA A 114 -0.76 -15.11 -10.98
CA ALA A 114 -1.27 -14.05 -11.85
C ALA A 114 -2.81 -13.96 -11.89
N ALA A 115 -3.54 -14.91 -11.29
CA ALA A 115 -4.98 -14.88 -11.08
C ALA A 115 -5.38 -14.71 -9.60
N GLN A 116 -4.41 -14.68 -8.68
CA GLN A 116 -4.62 -14.51 -7.24
C GLN A 116 -4.32 -13.09 -6.78
N LEU A 117 -4.74 -12.67 -5.59
CA LEU A 117 -4.24 -11.47 -4.95
C LEU A 117 -2.72 -11.58 -4.76
N GLY A 118 -2.02 -10.45 -4.96
CA GLY A 118 -0.58 -10.34 -4.75
C GLY A 118 -0.20 -10.29 -3.26
N MET A 119 1.10 -10.16 -2.99
CA MET A 119 1.65 -10.10 -1.64
C MET A 119 1.76 -8.65 -1.16
N HIS A 120 1.77 -8.47 0.17
CA HIS A 120 2.00 -7.16 0.80
C HIS A 120 1.09 -6.07 0.26
N HIS A 121 -0.19 -6.20 0.59
CA HIS A 121 -1.21 -5.22 0.22
C HIS A 121 -0.81 -3.84 0.78
N ASP A 122 -0.71 -2.86 -0.09
CA ASP A 122 -0.43 -1.47 0.28
C ASP A 122 -1.63 -0.60 -0.14
N GLY A 123 -1.43 0.56 -0.77
CA GLY A 123 -2.48 1.52 -1.10
C GLY A 123 -3.76 0.86 -1.62
N ILE A 124 -4.87 1.08 -0.91
CA ILE A 124 -6.22 0.59 -1.25
C ILE A 124 -7.14 1.76 -1.63
N GLN A 125 -7.82 1.68 -2.77
CA GLN A 125 -8.92 2.59 -3.12
C GLN A 125 -10.23 1.79 -3.24
N TYR A 126 -11.32 2.38 -2.76
CA TYR A 126 -12.67 1.86 -2.98
C TYR A 126 -13.41 2.72 -4.01
N LEU A 127 -13.93 2.08 -5.06
CA LEU A 127 -14.73 2.71 -6.09
C LEU A 127 -16.15 2.12 -6.04
N PRO A 128 -17.16 2.89 -5.59
CA PRO A 128 -18.53 2.38 -5.54
C PRO A 128 -19.09 2.18 -6.95
N LEU A 129 -19.91 1.13 -7.11
CA LEU A 129 -20.72 0.87 -8.30
C LEU A 129 -22.22 0.86 -7.91
N PRO A 130 -22.83 2.03 -7.64
CA PRO A 130 -24.17 2.10 -7.05
C PRO A 130 -25.25 1.40 -7.88
N ALA A 131 -25.13 1.45 -9.21
CA ALA A 131 -26.06 0.79 -10.12
C ALA A 131 -26.07 -0.75 -10.00
N LEU A 132 -24.99 -1.34 -9.47
CA LEU A 132 -24.85 -2.78 -9.25
C LEU A 132 -25.02 -3.17 -7.78
N GLY A 133 -25.05 -2.19 -6.87
CA GLY A 133 -25.03 -2.47 -5.42
C GLY A 133 -23.70 -3.03 -4.91
N THR A 134 -22.64 -2.96 -5.71
CA THR A 134 -21.30 -3.46 -5.39
C THR A 134 -20.29 -2.32 -5.42
N GLY A 135 -19.01 -2.62 -5.21
CA GLY A 135 -17.91 -1.69 -5.42
C GLY A 135 -16.61 -2.43 -5.76
N LEU A 136 -15.59 -1.70 -6.18
CA LEU A 136 -14.28 -2.24 -6.51
C LEU A 136 -13.26 -1.84 -5.46
N LEU A 137 -12.49 -2.80 -4.97
CA LEU A 137 -11.23 -2.55 -4.30
C LEU A 137 -10.11 -2.60 -5.33
N VAL A 138 -9.35 -1.51 -5.43
CA VAL A 138 -8.11 -1.44 -6.20
C VAL A 138 -6.96 -1.41 -5.22
N ILE A 139 -6.19 -2.49 -5.18
CA ILE A 139 -5.22 -2.79 -4.12
C ILE A 139 -3.85 -2.91 -4.76
N ASN A 140 -2.88 -2.15 -4.27
CA ASN A 140 -1.48 -2.31 -4.63
C ASN A 140 -0.87 -3.54 -3.92
N HIS A 141 0.13 -4.16 -4.58
CA HIS A 141 0.95 -5.24 -4.03
C HIS A 141 2.42 -4.85 -4.18
N GLU A 142 3.03 -4.45 -3.07
CA GLU A 142 4.28 -3.70 -3.07
C GLU A 142 5.51 -4.58 -3.26
N TYR A 143 5.62 -5.67 -2.52
CA TYR A 143 6.78 -6.55 -2.59
C TYR A 143 6.40 -8.00 -2.31
N THR A 144 7.39 -8.89 -2.30
CA THR A 144 7.23 -10.30 -1.96
C THR A 144 8.14 -10.71 -0.82
N ASP A 145 7.63 -11.55 0.07
CA ASP A 145 8.50 -12.42 0.88
C ASP A 145 8.78 -13.69 0.08
N ASP A 146 9.82 -13.66 -0.77
CA ASP A 146 10.16 -14.81 -1.63
C ASP A 146 10.47 -16.09 -0.83
N GLY A 147 10.87 -15.96 0.44
CA GLY A 147 11.03 -17.10 1.35
C GLY A 147 9.73 -17.85 1.63
N LEU A 148 8.59 -17.17 1.57
CA LEU A 148 7.24 -17.74 1.75
C LEU A 148 6.55 -18.03 0.41
N LEU A 149 6.91 -17.29 -0.65
CA LEU A 149 6.29 -17.43 -1.97
C LEU A 149 6.68 -18.73 -2.67
N HIS A 150 7.81 -19.34 -2.33
CA HIS A 150 8.37 -20.47 -3.07
C HIS A 150 8.62 -21.68 -2.19
N ARG A 151 8.36 -22.89 -2.73
CA ARG A 151 8.51 -24.18 -2.04
C ARG A 151 9.87 -24.38 -1.37
N ASP A 152 10.94 -23.95 -2.03
CA ASP A 152 12.31 -24.05 -1.53
C ASP A 152 12.85 -22.72 -0.97
N GLY A 153 11.95 -21.78 -0.66
CA GLY A 153 12.27 -20.49 -0.07
C GLY A 153 13.28 -19.71 -0.92
N MET A 154 14.41 -19.31 -0.32
CA MET A 154 15.42 -18.47 -0.98
C MET A 154 16.52 -19.26 -1.75
N THR A 155 16.39 -20.58 -1.90
CA THR A 155 17.32 -21.38 -2.74
C THR A 155 16.89 -21.39 -4.21
N THR A 156 17.77 -21.78 -5.14
CA THR A 156 17.45 -22.02 -6.57
C THR A 156 16.59 -20.95 -7.28
N TRP A 157 17.22 -20.02 -8.01
CA TRP A 157 16.48 -19.03 -8.81
C TRP A 157 16.27 -19.51 -10.24
N THR A 158 15.02 -19.58 -10.67
CA THR A 158 14.62 -19.94 -12.03
C THR A 158 13.79 -18.83 -12.64
N ALA A 159 13.67 -18.82 -13.97
CA ALA A 159 12.80 -17.86 -14.66
C ALA A 159 11.32 -17.99 -14.22
N GLU A 160 10.87 -19.21 -13.86
CA GLU A 160 9.55 -19.39 -13.28
C GLU A 160 9.44 -18.62 -11.97
N LYS A 161 10.37 -18.85 -11.04
CA LYS A 161 10.39 -18.24 -9.71
C LYS A 161 10.32 -16.72 -9.77
N VAL A 162 11.08 -16.14 -10.70
CA VAL A 162 11.06 -14.70 -11.00
C VAL A 162 9.69 -14.29 -11.54
N ARG A 163 9.10 -15.03 -12.49
CA ARG A 163 7.75 -14.74 -12.99
C ARG A 163 6.68 -14.83 -11.90
N LYS A 164 6.79 -15.77 -10.97
CA LYS A 164 5.86 -15.89 -9.84
C LYS A 164 5.98 -14.70 -8.90
N SER A 165 7.21 -14.29 -8.57
CA SER A 165 7.48 -13.06 -7.81
C SER A 165 6.89 -11.84 -8.52
N GLN A 166 7.17 -11.65 -9.80
CA GLN A 166 6.60 -10.59 -10.65
C GLN A 166 5.06 -10.61 -10.70
N ALA A 167 4.46 -11.80 -10.73
CA ALA A 167 3.01 -11.99 -10.72
C ALA A 167 2.39 -11.74 -9.34
N ALA A 168 3.17 -11.69 -8.26
CA ALA A 168 2.71 -11.33 -6.93
C ALA A 168 2.79 -9.80 -6.65
N HIS A 169 3.41 -9.02 -7.54
CA HIS A 169 3.44 -7.56 -7.48
C HIS A 169 2.29 -6.92 -8.28
N GLY A 170 2.22 -5.59 -8.24
CA GLY A 170 1.36 -4.80 -9.12
C GLY A 170 0.06 -4.40 -8.41
N LEU A 171 -1.07 -4.72 -9.01
CA LEU A 171 -2.38 -4.42 -8.46
C LEU A 171 -3.35 -5.60 -8.60
N SER A 172 -4.34 -5.63 -7.71
CA SER A 172 -5.57 -6.37 -7.88
C SER A 172 -6.77 -5.44 -7.91
N ILE A 173 -7.70 -5.72 -8.82
CA ILE A 173 -9.02 -5.12 -8.84
C ILE A 173 -10.00 -6.24 -8.47
N VAL A 174 -10.69 -6.09 -7.35
CA VAL A 174 -11.64 -7.08 -6.82
C VAL A 174 -12.99 -6.42 -6.62
N GLU A 175 -14.05 -7.02 -7.13
CA GLU A 175 -15.41 -6.59 -6.82
C GLU A 175 -15.83 -7.10 -5.44
N VAL A 176 -16.46 -6.22 -4.65
CA VAL A 176 -16.91 -6.50 -3.30
C VAL A 176 -18.36 -6.05 -3.12
N THR A 177 -19.08 -6.77 -2.26
CA THR A 177 -20.45 -6.46 -1.86
C THR A 177 -20.59 -6.57 -0.35
N GLN A 178 -21.63 -5.95 0.22
CA GLN A 178 -22.00 -6.11 1.62
C GLN A 178 -23.31 -6.89 1.72
N GLU A 179 -23.26 -8.03 2.42
CA GLU A 179 -24.41 -8.92 2.62
C GLU A 179 -24.53 -9.27 4.10
N GLY A 180 -25.70 -9.02 4.70
CA GLY A 180 -25.94 -9.30 6.12
C GLY A 180 -24.96 -8.57 7.04
N GLY A 181 -24.57 -7.35 6.68
CA GLY A 181 -23.60 -6.54 7.43
C GLY A 181 -22.12 -6.88 7.15
N ARG A 182 -21.82 -7.96 6.42
CA ARG A 182 -20.44 -8.42 6.17
C ARG A 182 -20.02 -8.19 4.74
N TRP A 183 -18.77 -7.78 4.55
CA TRP A 183 -18.17 -7.62 3.23
C TRP A 183 -17.75 -8.97 2.64
N ARG A 184 -17.88 -9.14 1.33
CA ARG A 184 -17.47 -10.34 0.59
C ARG A 184 -16.95 -9.96 -0.79
N SER A 185 -16.03 -10.76 -1.33
CA SER A 185 -15.62 -10.66 -2.73
C SER A 185 -16.68 -11.29 -3.66
N VAL A 186 -16.98 -10.65 -4.78
CA VAL A 186 -17.84 -11.19 -5.84
C VAL A 186 -16.96 -11.94 -6.85
N ARG A 187 -17.22 -13.24 -7.02
CA ARG A 187 -16.46 -14.12 -7.93
C ARG A 187 -17.40 -15.09 -8.66
N PRO A 188 -17.29 -15.26 -9.99
CA PRO A 188 -16.47 -14.45 -10.89
C PRO A 188 -17.00 -13.02 -10.97
N SER A 189 -16.12 -12.06 -11.30
CA SER A 189 -16.49 -10.67 -11.54
C SER A 189 -16.01 -10.23 -12.93
N PRO A 190 -16.84 -9.52 -13.70
CA PRO A 190 -16.41 -8.95 -14.98
C PRO A 190 -15.40 -7.80 -14.80
N PHE A 191 -15.25 -7.28 -13.58
CA PHE A 191 -14.29 -6.23 -13.24
C PHE A 191 -12.98 -6.77 -12.64
N ALA A 192 -12.95 -8.05 -12.26
CA ALA A 192 -11.78 -8.69 -11.69
C ALA A 192 -10.58 -8.56 -12.63
N ARG A 193 -9.44 -8.11 -12.09
CA ARG A 193 -8.24 -7.93 -12.90
C ARG A 193 -6.97 -8.00 -12.05
N ARG A 194 -5.94 -8.61 -12.62
CA ARG A 194 -4.55 -8.46 -12.17
C ARG A 194 -3.78 -7.55 -13.12
N ILE A 195 -3.01 -6.65 -12.53
CA ILE A 195 -1.96 -5.88 -13.18
C ILE A 195 -0.67 -6.30 -12.49
N THR A 196 0.34 -6.70 -13.23
CA THR A 196 1.59 -7.29 -12.70
C THR A 196 2.81 -6.61 -13.30
N ALA A 197 4.01 -7.02 -12.88
CA ALA A 197 5.26 -6.59 -13.51
C ALA A 197 5.41 -7.06 -14.98
N ASN A 198 4.47 -7.86 -15.50
CA ASN A 198 4.44 -8.33 -16.89
C ASN A 198 3.18 -7.87 -17.66
N THR A 199 2.41 -6.91 -17.14
CA THR A 199 1.24 -6.37 -17.86
C THR A 199 1.68 -5.29 -18.85
N PRO A 200 1.34 -5.38 -20.15
CA PRO A 200 1.68 -4.33 -21.10
C PRO A 200 1.12 -2.96 -20.69
N MET A 201 1.97 -1.92 -20.74
CA MET A 201 1.62 -0.56 -20.36
C MET A 201 1.98 0.44 -21.46
N ARG A 202 1.64 1.71 -21.24
CA ARG A 202 1.93 2.80 -22.17
C ARG A 202 2.52 3.99 -21.43
N PHE A 203 3.67 4.48 -21.86
CA PHE A 203 4.15 5.79 -21.43
C PHE A 203 3.31 6.90 -22.08
N SER A 204 3.04 7.94 -21.32
CA SER A 204 2.36 9.15 -21.77
C SER A 204 3.07 10.37 -21.19
N GLY A 205 2.67 11.57 -21.61
CA GLY A 205 3.26 12.81 -21.15
C GLY A 205 4.61 13.13 -21.79
N PRO A 206 5.30 14.20 -21.32
CA PRO A 206 6.43 14.79 -22.03
C PRO A 206 7.65 13.88 -22.22
N ALA A 207 7.83 12.87 -21.35
CA ALA A 207 8.95 11.95 -21.43
C ALA A 207 8.72 10.77 -22.39
N ALA A 208 7.48 10.52 -22.83
CA ALA A 208 7.16 9.39 -23.69
C ALA A 208 7.96 9.46 -25.01
N GLY A 209 8.63 8.37 -25.37
CA GLY A 209 9.46 8.27 -26.58
C GLY A 209 10.86 8.88 -26.47
N HIS A 210 11.19 9.48 -25.32
CA HIS A 210 12.50 10.05 -25.06
C HIS A 210 13.61 8.98 -25.15
N PRO A 211 14.81 9.29 -25.67
CA PRO A 211 15.89 8.30 -25.83
C PRO A 211 16.24 7.52 -24.56
N LEU A 212 16.10 8.11 -23.37
CA LEU A 212 16.34 7.44 -22.09
C LEU A 212 15.29 6.38 -21.71
N LEU A 213 14.13 6.36 -22.37
CA LEU A 213 13.11 5.32 -22.19
C LEU A 213 13.24 4.18 -23.19
N ARG A 214 14.13 4.30 -24.18
CA ARG A 214 14.29 3.29 -25.24
C ARG A 214 15.16 2.15 -24.75
N THR A 215 14.73 0.93 -25.03
CA THR A 215 15.48 -0.29 -24.75
C THR A 215 15.57 -1.15 -26.01
N ALA A 216 16.32 -2.26 -25.97
CA ALA A 216 16.34 -3.21 -27.08
C ALA A 216 14.95 -3.84 -27.34
N ALA A 217 14.15 -4.04 -26.29
CA ALA A 217 12.81 -4.62 -26.37
C ALA A 217 11.72 -3.59 -26.72
N ASP A 218 11.94 -2.31 -26.40
CA ASP A 218 11.09 -1.19 -26.80
C ASP A 218 11.94 -0.05 -27.41
N PRO A 219 12.29 -0.15 -28.70
CA PRO A 219 13.11 0.87 -29.37
C PRO A 219 12.41 2.22 -29.53
N GLN A 220 11.09 2.28 -29.34
CA GLN A 220 10.33 3.52 -29.42
C GLN A 220 10.25 4.22 -28.06
N GLY A 221 10.35 3.50 -26.94
CA GLY A 221 10.28 4.04 -25.58
C GLY A 221 8.87 4.48 -25.20
N MET A 222 7.87 3.69 -25.61
CA MET A 222 6.44 4.00 -25.52
C MET A 222 5.64 2.92 -24.80
N SER A 223 6.16 1.70 -24.72
CA SER A 223 5.42 0.48 -24.36
C SER A 223 6.17 -0.29 -23.26
N PRO A 224 6.25 0.26 -22.04
CA PRO A 224 6.88 -0.43 -20.92
C PRO A 224 6.10 -1.69 -20.55
N MET A 225 6.81 -2.60 -19.88
CA MET A 225 6.22 -3.81 -19.34
C MET A 225 6.05 -3.70 -17.84
N GLY A 226 4.80 -3.73 -17.41
CA GLY A 226 4.38 -3.87 -16.03
C GLY A 226 4.53 -2.63 -15.16
N THR A 227 4.12 -2.83 -13.92
CA THR A 227 4.37 -1.96 -12.77
C THR A 227 4.66 -2.84 -11.57
N PHE A 228 5.54 -2.40 -10.69
CA PHE A 228 5.91 -3.13 -9.48
C PHE A 228 6.45 -2.18 -8.43
N ASN A 229 6.53 -2.67 -7.19
CA ASN A 229 6.83 -1.84 -6.04
C ASN A 229 5.84 -0.69 -5.85
N ASN A 230 4.58 -1.06 -6.05
CA ASN A 230 3.41 -0.21 -5.92
C ASN A 230 3.13 0.03 -4.42
N CYS A 231 3.41 1.23 -3.93
CA CYS A 231 3.27 1.59 -2.51
C CYS A 231 1.94 2.31 -2.28
N GLY A 232 1.95 3.65 -2.28
CA GLY A 232 0.76 4.48 -2.11
C GLY A 232 -0.13 4.57 -3.34
N ASN A 233 -1.28 5.23 -3.18
CA ASN A 233 -2.27 5.38 -4.24
C ASN A 233 -3.01 6.73 -4.16
N GLY A 234 -3.86 6.98 -5.15
CA GLY A 234 -4.77 8.11 -5.16
C GLY A 234 -6.00 7.83 -6.01
N LEU A 235 -7.13 8.45 -5.67
CA LEU A 235 -8.34 8.43 -6.48
C LEU A 235 -8.52 9.81 -7.11
N THR A 236 -8.64 9.85 -8.43
CA THR A 236 -8.93 11.10 -9.12
C THR A 236 -10.43 11.43 -9.07
N PRO A 237 -10.83 12.71 -9.14
CA PRO A 237 -12.24 13.10 -9.17
C PRO A 237 -13.04 12.54 -10.37
N TRP A 238 -12.35 12.13 -11.44
CA TRP A 238 -12.94 11.52 -12.64
C TRP A 238 -12.93 9.99 -12.63
N GLY A 239 -12.69 9.36 -11.46
CA GLY A 239 -12.88 7.93 -11.28
C GLY A 239 -11.75 7.05 -11.81
N THR A 240 -10.50 7.53 -11.79
CA THR A 240 -9.31 6.71 -12.07
C THR A 240 -8.45 6.55 -10.83
N VAL A 241 -7.82 5.38 -10.68
CA VAL A 241 -6.88 5.12 -9.59
C VAL A 241 -5.45 5.36 -10.07
N LEU A 242 -4.70 6.09 -9.26
CA LEU A 242 -3.26 6.27 -9.37
C LEU A 242 -2.57 5.28 -8.44
N THR A 243 -1.50 4.66 -8.93
CA THR A 243 -0.57 3.84 -8.14
C THR A 243 0.83 4.43 -8.28
N THR A 244 1.70 4.18 -7.30
CA THR A 244 3.03 4.80 -7.24
C THR A 244 4.12 3.76 -7.07
N GLU A 245 5.10 3.75 -7.97
CA GLU A 245 6.30 2.91 -7.85
C GLU A 245 7.31 3.60 -6.93
N GLU A 246 7.69 2.97 -5.82
CA GLU A 246 8.58 3.59 -4.81
C GLU A 246 10.04 3.13 -4.95
N ASN A 247 10.35 1.93 -4.47
CA ASN A 247 11.70 1.37 -4.39
C ASN A 247 12.05 0.50 -5.62
N PHE A 248 11.51 0.83 -6.79
CA PHE A 248 11.68 0.08 -8.05
C PHE A 248 13.15 -0.20 -8.39
N ILE A 249 14.05 0.71 -8.03
CA ILE A 249 15.48 0.61 -8.35
C ILE A 249 16.14 -0.63 -7.74
N GLY A 250 15.59 -1.17 -6.65
CA GLY A 250 16.12 -2.35 -5.96
C GLY A 250 16.04 -3.64 -6.77
N TYR A 251 15.18 -3.70 -7.78
CA TYR A 251 14.96 -4.88 -8.62
C TYR A 251 15.99 -4.99 -9.76
N PHE A 252 16.74 -3.93 -10.02
CA PHE A 252 17.72 -3.85 -11.11
C PHE A 252 19.13 -4.18 -10.63
N ASN A 253 19.91 -4.83 -11.50
CA ASN A 253 21.35 -5.00 -11.30
C ASN A 253 22.12 -3.86 -11.96
N GLY A 254 22.82 -3.08 -11.15
CA GLY A 254 23.66 -1.99 -11.64
C GLY A 254 25.07 -2.43 -12.07
N PRO A 255 25.77 -1.60 -12.86
CA PRO A 255 27.19 -1.78 -13.11
C PRO A 255 28.01 -1.57 -11.81
N ALA A 256 29.26 -2.03 -11.79
CA ALA A 256 30.16 -1.83 -10.65
C ALA A 256 30.40 -0.35 -10.32
N GLN A 257 30.32 0.54 -11.32
CA GLN A 257 30.43 1.98 -11.19
C GLN A 257 29.24 2.65 -11.89
N PRO A 258 28.14 2.94 -11.18
CA PRO A 258 27.02 3.66 -11.76
C PRO A 258 27.40 5.10 -12.10
N ASP A 259 26.75 5.65 -13.13
CA ASP A 259 26.87 7.07 -13.47
C ASP A 259 26.17 7.96 -12.42
N ALA A 260 26.12 9.27 -12.68
CA ALA A 260 25.52 10.22 -11.74
C ALA A 260 24.02 9.95 -11.48
N HIS A 261 23.27 9.53 -12.50
CA HIS A 261 21.85 9.21 -12.37
C HIS A 261 21.64 7.92 -11.58
N GLY A 262 22.37 6.86 -11.92
CA GLY A 262 22.34 5.59 -11.19
C GLY A 262 22.69 5.78 -9.72
N LYS A 263 23.73 6.58 -9.40
CA LYS A 263 24.10 6.92 -8.01
C LYS A 263 22.98 7.68 -7.29
N ARG A 264 22.37 8.67 -7.95
CA ARG A 264 21.29 9.46 -7.36
C ARG A 264 20.08 8.59 -7.00
N TRP A 265 19.73 7.63 -7.85
CA TRP A 265 18.60 6.73 -7.62
C TRP A 265 18.95 5.52 -6.74
N GLY A 266 20.22 5.30 -6.40
CA GLY A 266 20.64 4.17 -5.55
C GLY A 266 20.85 2.85 -6.29
N LEU A 267 21.06 2.89 -7.61
CA LEU A 267 21.39 1.71 -8.41
C LEU A 267 22.71 1.10 -7.94
N ARG A 268 22.72 -0.21 -7.67
CA ARG A 268 23.89 -0.94 -7.15
C ARG A 268 24.08 -2.27 -7.85
N SER A 269 25.33 -2.73 -7.91
CA SER A 269 25.64 -4.08 -8.37
C SER A 269 25.06 -5.12 -7.39
N GLY A 270 24.44 -6.16 -7.93
CA GLY A 270 23.70 -7.19 -7.20
C GLY A 270 22.27 -6.80 -6.79
N GLY A 271 21.81 -5.60 -7.11
CA GLY A 271 20.47 -5.11 -6.75
C GLY A 271 20.24 -5.06 -5.24
N ALA A 272 18.98 -5.19 -4.80
CA ALA A 272 18.56 -5.09 -3.40
C ALA A 272 18.10 -6.40 -2.76
N GLY A 273 18.43 -7.55 -3.35
CA GLY A 273 18.05 -8.87 -2.83
C GLY A 273 16.87 -9.54 -3.57
N TYR A 274 16.17 -8.82 -4.45
CA TYR A 274 15.01 -9.34 -5.21
C TYR A 274 15.37 -10.36 -6.32
N ARG A 275 16.63 -10.40 -6.78
CA ARG A 275 17.18 -11.47 -7.67
C ARG A 275 16.39 -11.71 -8.98
N TRP A 276 15.80 -10.69 -9.59
CA TRP A 276 15.11 -10.81 -10.88
C TRP A 276 16.02 -10.81 -12.11
N HIS A 277 17.27 -10.39 -11.94
CA HIS A 277 18.26 -10.14 -13.01
C HIS A 277 19.17 -11.33 -13.31
#